data_AF-A0A967SZA0-F1
#
_entry.id   AF-A0A967SZA0-F1
#
_cell.length_a   1.000
_cell.length_b   1.000
_cell.length_c   1.000
_cell.angle_alpha   90.00
_cell.angle_beta   90.00
_cell.angle_gamma   90.00
#
_symmetry.space_group_name_H-M   'P 1'
#
loop_
_entity.id
_entity.type
_entity.pdbx_description
1 polymer ?
#
loop_
_entity_poly.entity_id
_entity_poly.type
_entity_poly.pdbx_seq_one_letter_code
_entity_poly.pdbx_strand_id
1 'polypeptide(L)'
;WVIGDYSTETTIEKPLKLEAGEYIVLTGNQNFAASIPNGIAISGFPALNNNTPDDIYIRNKNGLTIDSLRYYQSWGGDIDGSSLERKDPLGASNDGTNWQTNRSNNGISAGTQNTNFQEDTNPPEIIFSKVLADGTFEVRFNEFIRLTDEVTFYNEEQQLSIISFDSTNANFILLETPTAKSSTSNNNSTILRAEELSDVKGNITQSSEIPIAQKMKRGDLVINEIMFNPLADADDNQPDQAEYIELRNTQDYAISLEGLFLHDEPDENGDIREIQPVSTTAKWVQPQGHVLIHADEGTNFEQ
;
A
#
# COMPACT_ATOMS: atom_id res chain seq x y z
N TRP A 1 4.47 31.48 -8.82
CA TRP A 1 4.18 30.36 -7.88
C TRP A 1 5.37 30.20 -6.97
N VAL A 2 5.23 29.48 -5.87
CA VAL A 2 6.36 29.05 -5.02
C VAL A 2 6.48 27.54 -5.18
N ILE A 3 7.70 27.06 -5.37
CA ILE A 3 8.03 25.63 -5.35
C ILE A 3 9.10 25.42 -4.30
N GLY A 4 8.99 24.36 -3.52
CA GLY A 4 9.96 24.05 -2.48
C GLY A 4 9.89 22.60 -2.03
N ASP A 5 10.93 22.19 -1.34
CA ASP A 5 11.02 20.93 -0.62
C ASP A 5 10.96 21.19 0.90
N TYR A 6 11.30 20.18 1.70
CA TYR A 6 11.37 20.32 3.16
C TYR A 6 12.37 21.39 3.64
N SER A 7 13.40 21.68 2.85
CA SER A 7 14.59 22.44 3.25
C SER A 7 14.69 23.84 2.63
N THR A 8 14.21 23.99 1.40
CA THR A 8 14.41 25.17 0.55
C THR A 8 13.17 25.46 -0.29
N GLU A 9 12.97 26.73 -0.61
CA GLU A 9 11.93 27.15 -1.55
C GLU A 9 12.44 28.25 -2.47
N THR A 10 11.80 28.36 -3.62
CA THR A 10 12.09 29.40 -4.60
C THR A 10 10.80 29.94 -5.22
N THR A 11 10.81 31.23 -5.52
CA THR A 11 9.69 31.93 -6.14
C THR A 11 9.87 31.98 -7.65
N ILE A 12 8.86 31.51 -8.37
CA ILE A 12 8.72 31.69 -9.81
C ILE A 12 8.07 33.06 -10.05
N GLU A 13 8.92 34.05 -10.32
CA GLU A 13 8.59 35.46 -10.57
C GLU A 13 7.93 35.69 -11.94
N LYS A 14 8.35 34.92 -12.96
CA LYS A 14 7.85 35.09 -14.33
C LYS A 14 6.43 34.53 -14.47
N PRO A 15 5.52 35.22 -15.17
CA PRO A 15 4.20 34.69 -15.44
C PRO A 15 4.33 33.41 -16.28
N LEU A 16 3.70 32.34 -15.81
CA LEU A 16 3.60 31.06 -16.51
C LEU A 16 2.19 30.89 -17.03
N LYS A 17 2.08 30.37 -18.26
CA LYS A 17 0.82 29.95 -18.85
C LYS A 17 0.90 28.45 -19.09
N LEU A 18 -0.12 27.72 -18.64
CA LEU A 18 -0.30 26.31 -18.89
C LEU A 18 -1.71 26.11 -19.41
N GLU A 19 -1.87 25.55 -20.60
CA GLU A 19 -3.20 25.23 -21.14
C GLU A 19 -3.75 23.96 -20.48
N ALA A 20 -5.06 23.76 -20.58
CA ALA A 20 -5.70 22.57 -20.05
C ALA A 20 -5.12 21.29 -20.68
N GLY A 21 -4.69 20.35 -19.85
CA GLY A 21 -4.11 19.07 -20.27
C GLY A 21 -2.64 19.12 -20.72
N GLU A 22 -2.00 20.29 -20.69
CA GLU A 22 -0.58 20.42 -21.01
C GLU A 22 0.33 20.21 -19.80
N TYR A 23 1.60 19.96 -20.08
CA TYR A 23 2.66 19.78 -19.08
C TYR A 23 3.60 20.98 -19.05
N ILE A 24 4.14 21.24 -17.86
CA ILE A 24 5.22 22.20 -17.63
C ILE A 24 6.35 21.48 -16.88
N VAL A 25 7.59 21.71 -17.32
CA VAL A 25 8.75 21.09 -16.68
C VAL A 25 9.55 22.16 -15.96
N LEU A 26 9.70 22.01 -14.65
CA LEU A 26 10.47 22.91 -13.81
C LEU A 26 11.79 22.24 -13.44
N THR A 27 12.91 22.92 -13.61
CA THR A 27 14.25 22.33 -13.34
C THR A 27 15.26 23.39 -12.92
N GLY A 28 16.29 23.01 -12.16
CA GLY A 28 17.45 23.87 -11.90
C GLY A 28 18.44 23.97 -13.06
N ASN A 29 18.31 23.14 -14.10
CA ASN A 29 19.28 23.05 -15.20
C ASN A 29 18.79 23.75 -16.47
N GLN A 30 19.50 24.82 -16.87
CA GLN A 30 19.12 25.62 -18.03
C GLN A 30 19.21 24.87 -19.37
N ASN A 31 20.20 23.99 -19.55
CA ASN A 31 20.35 23.23 -20.78
C ASN A 31 19.26 22.17 -20.92
N PHE A 32 18.91 21.51 -19.82
CA PHE A 32 17.83 20.53 -19.79
C PHE A 32 16.48 21.19 -20.06
N ALA A 33 16.19 22.34 -19.42
CA ALA A 33 14.99 23.13 -19.70
C ALA A 33 14.87 23.48 -21.19
N ALA A 34 15.98 23.86 -21.83
CA ALA A 34 15.99 24.19 -23.26
C ALA A 34 15.80 22.98 -24.20
N SER A 35 16.04 21.76 -23.71
CA SER A 35 15.85 20.52 -24.47
C SER A 35 14.44 19.93 -24.40
N ILE A 36 13.60 20.42 -23.50
CA ILE A 36 12.27 19.85 -23.21
C ILE A 36 11.18 20.86 -23.57
N PRO A 37 10.09 20.45 -24.26
CA PRO A 37 8.92 21.30 -24.46
C PRO A 37 8.39 21.86 -23.13
N ASN A 38 8.08 23.16 -23.09
CA ASN A 38 7.63 23.86 -21.87
C ASN A 38 8.59 23.70 -20.68
N GLY A 39 9.88 23.50 -20.93
CA GLY A 39 10.93 23.46 -19.91
C GLY A 39 11.32 24.85 -19.41
N ILE A 40 11.34 25.01 -18.09
CA ILE A 40 11.63 26.26 -17.42
C ILE A 40 12.71 26.06 -16.37
N ALA A 41 13.82 26.77 -16.58
CA ALA A 41 14.91 26.82 -15.62
C ALA A 41 14.55 27.77 -14.47
N ILE A 42 14.61 27.28 -13.24
CA ILE A 42 14.37 28.04 -12.01
C ILE A 42 15.66 28.10 -11.20
N SER A 43 16.06 29.32 -10.83
CA SER A 43 17.18 29.50 -9.91
C SER A 43 16.76 29.11 -8.49
N GLY A 44 17.59 28.33 -7.80
CA GLY A 44 17.28 27.81 -6.46
C GLY A 44 16.24 26.68 -6.47
N PHE A 45 16.13 25.92 -7.56
CA PHE A 45 15.30 24.72 -7.60
C PHE A 45 15.76 23.73 -6.50
N PRO A 46 14.85 23.20 -5.67
CA PRO A 46 15.20 22.27 -4.59
C PRO A 46 15.85 20.99 -5.12
N ALA A 47 16.73 20.39 -4.31
CA ALA A 47 17.34 19.11 -4.66
C ALA A 47 16.38 17.98 -4.26
N LEU A 48 15.87 17.24 -5.24
CA LEU A 48 14.97 16.11 -5.01
C LEU A 48 15.76 14.87 -4.59
N ASN A 49 15.56 14.38 -3.36
CA ASN A 49 16.29 13.24 -2.81
C ASN A 49 15.59 11.90 -3.11
N ASN A 50 16.35 10.89 -3.52
CA ASN A 50 15.84 9.54 -3.82
C ASN A 50 16.32 8.44 -2.86
N ASN A 51 17.16 8.77 -1.88
CA ASN A 51 17.71 7.82 -0.88
C ASN A 51 17.10 7.98 0.52
N THR A 52 16.33 9.04 0.73
CA THR A 52 15.55 9.31 1.95
C THR A 52 14.22 9.90 1.52
N PRO A 53 13.13 9.72 2.30
CA PRO A 53 11.86 10.36 1.99
C PRO A 53 12.03 11.88 1.91
N ASP A 54 11.40 12.49 0.93
CA ASP A 54 11.51 13.92 0.65
C ASP A 54 10.17 14.51 0.25
N ASP A 55 10.06 15.83 0.41
CA ASP A 55 8.84 16.58 0.20
C ASP A 55 8.99 17.48 -1.04
N ILE A 56 7.92 17.67 -1.80
CA ILE A 56 7.82 18.69 -2.84
C ILE A 56 6.44 19.32 -2.75
N TYR A 57 6.36 20.65 -2.84
CA TYR A 57 5.09 21.34 -2.84
C TYR A 57 5.07 22.50 -3.82
N ILE A 58 3.86 22.86 -4.23
CA ILE A 58 3.57 24.04 -5.04
C ILE A 58 2.58 24.90 -4.27
N ARG A 59 2.93 26.17 -4.07
CA ARG A 59 2.06 27.17 -3.44
C ARG A 59 1.78 28.32 -4.40
N ASN A 60 0.60 28.92 -4.28
CA ASN A 60 0.34 30.20 -4.93
C ASN A 60 0.98 31.36 -4.13
N LYS A 61 0.95 32.56 -4.71
CA LYS A 61 1.54 33.77 -4.11
C LYS A 61 0.91 34.20 -2.77
N ASN A 62 -0.28 33.67 -2.44
CA ASN A 62 -0.97 33.94 -1.18
C ASN A 62 -0.65 32.87 -0.11
N GLY A 63 0.22 31.92 -0.41
CA GLY A 63 0.61 30.84 0.51
C GLY A 63 -0.32 29.63 0.50
N LEU A 64 -1.35 29.59 -0.36
CA LEU A 64 -2.22 28.41 -0.50
C LEU A 64 -1.44 27.29 -1.23
N THR A 65 -1.37 26.12 -0.60
CA THR A 65 -0.89 24.88 -1.22
C THR A 65 -1.83 24.48 -2.33
N ILE A 66 -1.27 24.36 -3.54
CA ILE A 66 -1.94 23.87 -4.73
C ILE A 66 -1.83 22.36 -4.79
N ASP A 67 -0.63 21.84 -4.54
CA ASP A 67 -0.36 20.42 -4.38
C ASP A 67 0.90 20.22 -3.52
N SER A 68 1.01 19.06 -2.90
CA SER A 68 2.18 18.64 -2.14
C SER A 68 2.29 17.13 -2.11
N LEU A 69 3.52 16.64 -2.12
CA LEU A 69 3.83 15.22 -2.14
C LEU A 69 5.01 14.95 -1.23
N ARG A 70 4.85 14.00 -0.32
CA ARG A 70 5.97 13.29 0.29
C ARG A 70 6.14 11.98 -0.45
N TYR A 71 7.30 11.75 -1.05
CA TYR A 71 7.59 10.53 -1.80
C TYR A 71 8.67 9.70 -1.09
N TYR A 72 8.62 8.39 -1.32
CA TYR A 72 9.48 7.42 -0.66
C TYR A 72 10.21 6.58 -1.70
N GLN A 73 11.43 6.15 -1.39
CA GLN A 73 12.22 5.25 -2.24
C GLN A 73 11.51 3.91 -2.50
N SER A 74 10.64 3.47 -1.58
CA SER A 74 9.87 2.24 -1.75
C SER A 74 8.80 2.31 -2.85
N TRP A 75 8.49 3.49 -3.39
CA TRP A 75 7.50 3.66 -4.46
C TRP A 75 8.09 3.39 -5.86
N GLY A 76 9.41 3.25 -5.97
CA GLY A 76 10.13 3.08 -7.22
C GLY A 76 11.40 3.92 -7.27
N GLY A 77 11.85 4.29 -8.47
CA GLY A 77 13.16 4.91 -8.69
C GLY A 77 14.32 3.93 -8.56
N ASP A 78 14.07 2.65 -8.80
CA ASP A 78 15.03 1.53 -8.74
C ASP A 78 16.01 1.49 -9.93
N ILE A 79 15.85 2.38 -10.92
CA ILE A 79 16.70 2.47 -12.11
C ILE A 79 17.38 3.84 -12.15
N ASP A 80 18.71 3.83 -12.19
CA ASP A 80 19.52 5.03 -12.36
C ASP A 80 19.15 5.77 -13.67
N GLY A 81 18.90 7.07 -13.55
CA GLY A 81 18.52 7.92 -14.68
C GLY A 81 17.04 7.87 -15.05
N SER A 82 16.22 7.10 -14.33
CA SER A 82 14.78 7.04 -14.54
C SER A 82 13.98 7.94 -13.59
N SER A 83 12.90 8.55 -14.08
CA SER A 83 11.94 9.29 -13.26
C SER A 83 10.94 8.37 -12.55
N LEU A 84 10.48 8.77 -11.37
CA LEU A 84 9.28 8.23 -10.73
C LEU A 84 8.05 8.91 -11.30
N GLU A 85 7.13 8.15 -11.89
CA GLU A 85 5.97 8.66 -12.63
C GLU A 85 4.67 8.31 -11.93
N ARG A 86 3.77 9.28 -11.80
CA ARG A 86 2.39 9.05 -11.36
C ARG A 86 1.58 8.37 -12.46
N LYS A 87 0.80 7.35 -12.11
CA LYS A 87 -0.02 6.56 -13.05
C LYS A 87 -1.30 7.32 -13.41
N ASP A 88 -2.14 7.64 -12.41
CA ASP A 88 -3.35 8.44 -12.57
C ASP A 88 -3.19 9.80 -11.86
N PRO A 89 -3.18 10.94 -12.60
CA PRO A 89 -3.12 12.28 -12.00
C PRO A 89 -4.36 12.67 -11.19
N LEU A 90 -5.48 11.97 -11.33
CA LEU A 90 -6.73 12.18 -10.57
C LEU A 90 -6.88 11.24 -9.37
N GLY A 91 -6.08 10.16 -9.28
CA GLY A 91 -6.02 9.28 -8.11
C GLY A 91 -5.35 9.94 -6.90
N ALA A 92 -5.16 9.23 -5.79
CA ALA A 92 -4.44 9.77 -4.63
C ALA A 92 -2.95 10.02 -4.96
N SER A 93 -2.42 11.22 -4.68
CA SER A 93 -0.99 11.52 -4.91
C SER A 93 -0.09 10.92 -3.84
N ASN A 94 -0.58 10.81 -2.60
CA ASN A 94 0.12 10.26 -1.45
C ASN A 94 0.04 8.73 -1.34
N ASP A 95 -0.64 8.06 -2.26
CA ASP A 95 -0.63 6.60 -2.36
C ASP A 95 0.52 6.14 -3.26
N GLY A 96 1.46 5.40 -2.69
CA GLY A 96 2.63 4.88 -3.41
C GLY A 96 2.28 3.94 -4.56
N THR A 97 1.14 3.27 -4.51
CA THR A 97 0.69 2.35 -5.59
C THR A 97 0.36 3.10 -6.88
N ASN A 98 0.06 4.40 -6.79
CA ASN A 98 -0.17 5.30 -7.91
C ASN A 98 1.13 5.85 -8.53
N TRP A 99 2.29 5.32 -8.14
CA TRP A 99 3.59 5.70 -8.69
C TRP A 99 4.34 4.48 -9.24
N GLN A 100 5.21 4.71 -10.22
CA GLN A 100 6.04 3.68 -10.80
C GLN A 100 7.27 4.26 -11.51
N THR A 101 8.39 3.54 -11.44
CA THR A 101 9.61 3.88 -12.19
C THR A 101 9.36 3.89 -13.68
N ASN A 102 9.82 4.93 -14.38
CA ASN A 102 9.89 4.93 -15.84
C ASN A 102 10.90 3.87 -16.29
N ARG A 103 10.46 2.91 -17.11
CA ARG A 103 11.32 1.84 -17.66
C ARG A 103 11.61 1.99 -19.17
N SER A 104 11.32 3.16 -19.76
CA SER A 104 11.65 3.42 -21.16
C SER A 104 13.13 3.76 -21.32
N ASN A 105 13.68 3.53 -22.53
CA ASN A 105 15.11 3.71 -22.81
C ASN A 105 15.65 5.13 -22.57
N ASN A 106 14.79 6.14 -22.58
CA ASN A 106 15.14 7.54 -22.32
C ASN A 106 15.04 7.92 -20.82
N GLY A 107 14.49 7.05 -19.97
CA GLY A 107 14.34 7.22 -18.53
C GLY A 107 13.31 8.25 -18.07
N ILE A 108 12.77 9.09 -18.95
CA ILE A 108 11.87 10.19 -18.58
C ILE A 108 10.73 10.39 -19.59
N SER A 109 9.60 10.90 -19.10
CA SER A 109 8.46 11.40 -19.90
C SER A 109 8.32 12.93 -19.86
N ALA A 110 9.29 13.65 -19.27
CA ALA A 110 9.16 15.07 -18.91
C ALA A 110 8.61 15.93 -20.05
N GLY A 111 7.53 16.67 -19.78
CA GLY A 111 6.87 17.55 -20.75
C GLY A 111 5.84 16.84 -21.64
N THR A 112 5.61 15.55 -21.42
CA THR A 112 4.60 14.72 -22.10
C THR A 112 3.86 13.84 -21.10
N GLN A 113 2.89 13.05 -21.56
CA GLN A 113 2.21 12.08 -20.71
C GLN A 113 3.19 11.02 -20.20
N ASN A 114 3.05 10.64 -18.93
CA ASN A 114 3.85 9.59 -18.30
C ASN A 114 3.74 8.28 -19.07
N THR A 115 4.86 7.56 -19.15
CA THR A 115 4.91 6.24 -19.79
C THR A 115 4.12 5.19 -19.02
N ASN A 116 4.05 5.36 -17.70
CA ASN A 116 3.23 4.55 -16.81
C ASN A 116 1.79 5.07 -16.65
N PHE A 117 1.33 5.99 -17.51
CA PHE A 117 -0.03 6.51 -17.41
C PHE A 117 -1.06 5.39 -17.49
N GLN A 118 -1.89 5.32 -16.47
CA GLN A 118 -2.98 4.37 -16.35
C GLN A 118 -4.08 5.04 -15.54
N GLU A 119 -5.24 5.25 -16.16
CA GLU A 119 -6.42 5.72 -15.44
C GLU A 119 -6.89 4.62 -14.49
N ASP A 120 -7.22 5.02 -13.27
CA ASP A 120 -7.84 4.15 -12.31
C ASP A 120 -9.34 3.99 -12.61
N THR A 121 -9.72 2.74 -12.87
CA THR A 121 -11.10 2.32 -13.14
C THR A 121 -11.55 1.21 -12.21
N ASN A 122 -10.69 0.75 -11.30
CA ASN A 122 -11.02 -0.31 -10.37
C ASN A 122 -11.60 0.32 -9.12
N PRO A 123 -12.66 -0.23 -8.53
CA PRO A 123 -13.16 0.26 -7.27
C PRO A 123 -12.41 -0.36 -6.09
N PRO A 124 -12.48 0.26 -4.89
CA PRO A 124 -11.74 -0.20 -3.73
C PRO A 124 -12.35 -1.47 -3.14
N GLU A 125 -11.51 -2.35 -2.62
CA GLU A 125 -11.88 -3.63 -2.02
C GLU A 125 -11.34 -3.74 -0.59
N ILE A 126 -12.08 -4.45 0.27
CA ILE A 126 -11.58 -4.82 1.60
C ILE A 126 -10.63 -6.01 1.43
N ILE A 127 -9.38 -5.85 1.85
CA ILE A 127 -8.36 -6.92 1.73
C ILE A 127 -8.07 -7.61 3.05
N PHE A 128 -8.41 -6.96 4.16
CA PHE A 128 -8.17 -7.49 5.50
C PHE A 128 -9.11 -6.85 6.52
N SER A 129 -9.57 -7.67 7.46
CA SER A 129 -10.28 -7.23 8.65
C SER A 129 -9.88 -8.07 9.84
N LYS A 130 -9.75 -7.48 11.03
CA LYS A 130 -9.56 -8.22 12.28
C LYS A 130 -10.26 -7.53 13.45
N VAL A 131 -10.53 -8.31 14.49
CA VAL A 131 -10.97 -7.79 15.79
C VAL A 131 -9.77 -7.58 16.72
N LEU A 132 -9.69 -6.40 17.34
CA LEU A 132 -8.69 -6.03 18.33
C LEU A 132 -9.11 -6.45 19.75
N ALA A 133 -8.17 -6.41 20.70
CA ALA A 133 -8.39 -6.88 22.07
C ALA A 133 -9.45 -6.08 22.84
N ASP A 134 -9.69 -4.83 22.46
CA ASP A 134 -10.71 -3.94 23.02
C ASP A 134 -12.08 -4.09 22.33
N GLY A 135 -12.20 -4.97 21.33
CA GLY A 135 -13.43 -5.22 20.57
C GLY A 135 -13.63 -4.29 19.37
N THR A 136 -12.68 -3.41 19.07
CA THR A 136 -12.71 -2.61 17.85
C THR A 136 -12.29 -3.44 16.64
N PHE A 137 -12.70 -3.03 15.44
CA PHE A 137 -12.36 -3.68 14.18
C PHE A 137 -11.35 -2.83 13.42
N GLU A 138 -10.26 -3.46 13.00
CA GLU A 138 -9.34 -2.90 12.02
C GLU A 138 -9.74 -3.39 10.64
N VAL A 139 -9.84 -2.48 9.67
CA VAL A 139 -10.19 -2.78 8.28
C VAL A 139 -9.19 -2.11 7.36
N ARG A 140 -8.70 -2.85 6.36
CA ARG A 140 -7.75 -2.37 5.35
C ARG A 140 -8.26 -2.59 3.95
N PHE A 141 -7.84 -1.70 3.06
CA PHE A 141 -8.26 -1.65 1.67
C PHE A 141 -7.05 -1.83 0.74
N ASN A 142 -7.30 -2.29 -0.48
CA ASN A 142 -6.28 -2.41 -1.53
C ASN A 142 -5.75 -1.05 -2.01
N GLU A 143 -6.49 0.02 -1.78
CA GLU A 143 -6.15 1.39 -2.19
C GLU A 143 -6.75 2.43 -1.24
N PHE A 144 -6.47 3.70 -1.48
CA PHE A 144 -6.98 4.79 -0.66
C PHE A 144 -8.47 5.04 -0.91
N ILE A 145 -9.28 4.86 0.12
CA ILE A 145 -10.71 5.15 0.07
C ILE A 145 -11.01 6.62 0.35
N ARG A 146 -12.19 7.07 -0.09
CA ARG A 146 -12.79 8.34 0.30
C ARG A 146 -14.10 8.06 1.02
N LEU A 147 -14.19 8.54 2.26
CA LEU A 147 -15.43 8.50 3.01
C LEU A 147 -16.43 9.53 2.46
N THR A 148 -17.64 9.07 2.17
CA THR A 148 -18.81 9.88 1.86
C THR A 148 -19.91 9.58 2.88
N ASP A 149 -20.99 10.36 2.87
CA ASP A 149 -22.16 10.09 3.73
C ASP A 149 -22.89 8.78 3.38
N GLU A 150 -22.58 8.17 2.22
CA GLU A 150 -23.19 6.93 1.73
C GLU A 150 -22.43 5.68 2.20
N VAL A 151 -21.15 5.82 2.56
CA VAL A 151 -20.32 4.70 3.02
C VAL A 151 -20.83 4.19 4.36
N THR A 152 -21.17 2.89 4.42
CA THR A 152 -21.59 2.24 5.66
C THR A 152 -20.86 0.92 5.88
N PHE A 153 -20.67 0.56 7.15
CA PHE A 153 -20.02 -0.68 7.56
C PHE A 153 -20.92 -1.47 8.49
N TYR A 154 -20.89 -2.79 8.36
CA TYR A 154 -21.67 -3.72 9.16
C TYR A 154 -20.80 -4.88 9.63
N ASN A 155 -21.08 -5.37 10.83
CA ASN A 155 -20.73 -6.71 11.26
C ASN A 155 -22.02 -7.54 11.24
N GLU A 156 -22.14 -8.47 10.30
CA GLU A 156 -23.39 -9.17 9.99
C GLU A 156 -24.53 -8.18 9.65
N GLU A 157 -25.51 -8.05 10.55
CA GLU A 157 -26.65 -7.13 10.45
C GLU A 157 -26.45 -5.84 11.26
N GLN A 158 -25.40 -5.78 12.09
CA GLN A 158 -25.18 -4.65 13.00
C GLN A 158 -24.30 -3.59 12.35
N GLN A 159 -24.86 -2.39 12.17
CA GLN A 159 -24.10 -1.25 11.66
C GLN A 159 -23.01 -0.81 12.65
N LEU A 160 -21.81 -0.57 12.13
CA LEU A 160 -20.63 -0.11 12.86
C LEU A 160 -20.49 1.41 12.78
N SER A 161 -19.79 1.99 13.76
CA SER A 161 -19.37 3.40 13.77
C SER A 161 -17.88 3.53 13.48
N ILE A 162 -17.50 4.60 12.78
CA ILE A 162 -16.11 4.93 12.51
C ILE A 162 -15.51 5.60 13.75
N ILE A 163 -14.46 5.00 14.32
CA ILE A 163 -13.70 5.56 15.44
C ILE A 163 -12.61 6.49 14.93
N SER A 164 -11.87 6.04 13.91
CA SER A 164 -10.68 6.71 13.42
C SER A 164 -10.49 6.44 11.94
N PHE A 165 -10.22 7.52 11.20
CA PHE A 165 -9.86 7.51 9.80
C PHE A 165 -8.89 8.67 9.57
N ASP A 166 -7.72 8.37 8.98
CA ASP A 166 -6.74 9.36 8.56
C ASP A 166 -6.74 9.44 7.04
N SER A 167 -7.22 10.55 6.49
CA SER A 167 -7.29 10.75 5.04
C SER A 167 -5.92 10.81 4.36
N THR A 168 -4.82 10.95 5.13
CA THR A 168 -3.46 10.88 4.60
C THR A 168 -2.92 9.44 4.49
N ASN A 169 -3.58 8.48 5.16
CA ASN A 169 -3.31 7.04 5.13
C ASN A 169 -4.64 6.28 4.94
N ALA A 170 -5.33 6.60 3.85
CA ALA A 170 -6.74 6.29 3.66
C ALA A 170 -7.04 4.84 3.22
N ASN A 171 -6.09 3.92 3.34
CA ASN A 171 -6.29 2.48 3.14
C ASN A 171 -6.53 1.72 4.46
N PHE A 172 -6.83 2.44 5.54
CA PHE A 172 -7.01 1.90 6.88
C PHE A 172 -8.12 2.64 7.63
N ILE A 173 -8.93 1.91 8.38
CA ILE A 173 -9.97 2.48 9.25
C ILE A 173 -10.17 1.63 10.51
N LEU A 174 -10.51 2.30 11.62
CA LEU A 174 -10.94 1.65 12.86
C LEU A 174 -12.44 1.86 13.07
N LEU A 175 -13.14 0.76 13.38
CA LEU A 175 -14.57 0.73 13.58
C LEU A 175 -14.93 0.17 14.96
N GLU A 176 -16.06 0.58 15.52
CA GLU A 176 -16.63 -0.01 16.74
C GLU A 176 -18.10 -0.35 16.56
N THR A 177 -18.55 -1.28 17.39
CA THR A 177 -19.97 -1.51 17.60
C THR A 177 -20.56 -0.38 18.46
N PRO A 178 -21.56 0.38 17.98
CA PRO A 178 -22.21 1.42 18.78
C PRO A 178 -22.75 0.82 20.08
N THR A 179 -22.45 1.44 21.23
CA THR A 179 -22.74 0.91 22.57
C THR A 179 -24.17 0.38 22.77
N ALA A 180 -24.33 -0.92 22.57
CA ALA A 180 -25.38 -1.74 23.15
C ALA A 180 -24.73 -3.06 23.58
N LYS A 181 -24.59 -3.24 24.91
CA LYS A 181 -24.11 -4.44 25.64
C LYS A 181 -23.23 -5.40 24.82
N SER A 182 -21.92 -5.31 25.06
CA SER A 182 -20.93 -6.40 24.99
C SER A 182 -21.53 -7.72 24.51
N SER A 183 -21.56 -7.93 23.19
CA SER A 183 -21.77 -9.27 22.67
C SER A 183 -20.53 -10.07 23.04
N THR A 184 -20.73 -11.14 23.78
CA THR A 184 -19.76 -12.19 23.99
C THR A 184 -19.07 -12.52 22.67
N SER A 185 -17.74 -12.61 22.70
CA SER A 185 -16.92 -13.29 21.70
C SER A 185 -17.57 -14.63 21.34
N ASN A 186 -18.43 -14.64 20.33
CA ASN A 186 -18.86 -15.87 19.71
C ASN A 186 -17.68 -16.29 18.84
N ASN A 187 -17.11 -17.46 19.12
CA ASN A 187 -16.01 -18.04 18.33
C ASN A 187 -16.46 -18.47 16.91
N ASN A 188 -17.52 -17.88 16.38
CA ASN A 188 -18.05 -18.16 15.05
C ASN A 188 -17.42 -17.18 14.06
N SER A 189 -17.31 -17.59 12.79
CA SER A 189 -16.97 -16.66 11.72
C SER A 189 -17.99 -15.52 11.69
N THR A 190 -17.50 -14.30 11.71
CA THR A 190 -18.29 -13.08 11.49
C THR A 190 -17.82 -12.40 10.23
N ILE A 191 -18.74 -11.87 9.43
CA ILE A 191 -18.47 -11.16 8.19
C ILE A 191 -18.56 -9.65 8.43
N LEU A 192 -17.53 -8.95 8.02
CA LEU A 192 -17.56 -7.50 7.84
C LEU A 192 -18.11 -7.22 6.44
N ARG A 193 -19.14 -6.38 6.33
CA ARG A 193 -19.63 -5.84 5.07
C ARG A 193 -19.39 -4.33 5.03
N ALA A 194 -18.90 -3.82 3.92
CA ALA A 194 -18.92 -2.40 3.61
C ALA A 194 -19.79 -2.15 2.38
N GLU A 195 -20.55 -1.06 2.38
CA GLU A 195 -21.44 -0.66 1.29
C GLU A 195 -21.08 0.73 0.79
N GLU A 196 -21.23 0.94 -0.51
CA GLU A 196 -20.93 2.20 -1.23
C GLU A 196 -19.50 2.74 -0.97
N LEU A 197 -18.52 1.84 -0.79
CA LEU A 197 -17.12 2.23 -0.69
C LEU A 197 -16.68 2.95 -1.96
N SER A 198 -16.09 4.14 -1.82
CA SER A 198 -15.56 4.90 -2.96
C SER A 198 -14.10 5.20 -2.79
N ASP A 199 -13.35 5.31 -3.88
CA ASP A 199 -11.97 5.79 -3.89
C ASP A 199 -11.88 7.31 -4.12
N VAL A 200 -10.65 7.82 -4.22
CA VAL A 200 -10.38 9.24 -4.50
C VAL A 200 -10.84 9.66 -5.91
N LYS A 201 -10.72 8.76 -6.90
CA LYS A 201 -11.11 8.99 -8.29
C LYS A 201 -12.64 9.01 -8.45
N GLY A 202 -13.36 8.32 -7.55
CA GLY A 202 -14.80 8.14 -7.53
C GLY A 202 -15.29 6.82 -8.11
N ASN A 203 -14.46 5.77 -8.25
CA ASN A 203 -15.00 4.44 -8.52
C ASN A 203 -15.65 3.90 -7.23
N ILE A 204 -16.67 3.06 -7.37
CA ILE A 204 -17.54 2.65 -6.26
C ILE A 204 -17.68 1.13 -6.21
N THR A 205 -17.45 0.56 -5.02
CA THR A 205 -17.82 -0.81 -4.65
C THR A 205 -19.15 -0.76 -3.90
N GLN A 206 -20.20 -1.24 -4.56
CA GLN A 206 -21.57 -1.29 -4.02
C GLN A 206 -21.65 -2.09 -2.70
N SER A 207 -20.98 -3.25 -2.66
CA SER A 207 -20.88 -4.09 -1.47
C SER A 207 -19.60 -4.92 -1.52
N SER A 208 -18.88 -4.98 -0.41
CA SER A 208 -17.69 -5.81 -0.21
C SER A 208 -17.80 -6.52 1.13
N GLU A 209 -17.51 -7.83 1.14
CA GLU A 209 -17.60 -8.67 2.32
C GLU A 209 -16.28 -9.41 2.56
N ILE A 210 -15.85 -9.46 3.82
CA ILE A 210 -14.68 -10.24 4.23
C ILE A 210 -14.89 -10.83 5.62
N PRO A 211 -14.37 -12.05 5.90
CA PRO A 211 -14.32 -12.54 7.27
C PRO A 211 -13.51 -11.62 8.18
N ILE A 212 -14.00 -11.41 9.40
CA ILE A 212 -13.26 -10.73 10.46
C ILE A 212 -12.28 -11.74 11.06
N ALA A 213 -10.99 -11.54 10.82
CA ALA A 213 -9.95 -12.41 11.32
C ALA A 213 -9.80 -12.28 12.84
N GLN A 214 -9.67 -13.42 13.51
CA GLN A 214 -9.39 -13.50 14.94
C GLN A 214 -7.88 -13.56 15.19
N LYS A 215 -7.46 -13.09 16.38
CA LYS A 215 -6.10 -13.33 16.85
C LYS A 215 -5.85 -14.83 16.99
N MET A 216 -4.72 -15.28 16.45
CA MET A 216 -4.26 -16.67 16.55
C MET A 216 -4.14 -17.14 18.00
N LYS A 217 -4.66 -18.34 18.27
CA LYS A 217 -4.56 -19.06 19.55
C LYS A 217 -3.86 -20.40 19.34
N ARG A 218 -3.41 -21.00 20.45
CA ARG A 218 -2.77 -22.33 20.43
C ARG A 218 -3.71 -23.35 19.81
N GLY A 219 -3.24 -24.04 18.77
CA GLY A 219 -3.98 -25.10 18.08
C GLY A 219 -4.88 -24.62 16.94
N ASP A 220 -4.93 -23.32 16.64
CA ASP A 220 -5.71 -22.80 15.52
C ASP A 220 -5.08 -23.14 14.16
N LEU A 221 -3.75 -23.02 14.08
CA LEU A 221 -2.95 -23.44 12.93
C LEU A 221 -2.21 -24.74 13.25
N VAL A 222 -2.16 -25.61 12.26
CA VAL A 222 -1.36 -26.84 12.29
C VAL A 222 -0.40 -26.89 11.11
N ILE A 223 0.75 -27.53 11.27
CA ILE A 223 1.60 -27.86 10.13
C ILE A 223 0.91 -28.98 9.34
N ASN A 224 0.59 -28.72 8.07
CA ASN A 224 -0.07 -29.67 7.18
C ASN A 224 0.94 -30.40 6.29
N GLU A 225 1.94 -29.69 5.78
CA GLU A 225 2.93 -30.24 4.86
C GLU A 225 4.31 -29.60 5.05
N ILE A 226 5.37 -30.35 4.77
CA ILE A 226 6.75 -29.87 4.75
C ILE A 226 7.43 -30.41 3.48
N MET A 227 7.95 -29.51 2.65
CA MET A 227 8.86 -29.88 1.56
C MET A 227 10.30 -29.86 2.05
N PHE A 228 10.79 -31.02 2.49
CA PHE A 228 12.14 -31.17 3.06
C PHE A 228 13.19 -31.66 2.06
N ASN A 229 12.77 -32.06 0.85
CA ASN A 229 13.66 -32.60 -0.17
C ASN A 229 13.20 -32.12 -1.57
N PRO A 230 13.36 -30.82 -1.85
CA PRO A 230 12.96 -30.26 -3.13
C PRO A 230 13.78 -30.86 -4.28
N LEU A 231 13.16 -30.98 -5.45
CA LEU A 231 13.88 -31.19 -6.69
C LEU A 231 14.47 -29.87 -7.17
N ALA A 232 15.79 -29.82 -7.34
CA ALA A 232 16.48 -28.74 -8.02
C ALA A 232 17.50 -29.36 -8.98
N ASP A 233 17.24 -29.27 -10.28
CA ASP A 233 18.09 -29.81 -11.34
C ASP A 233 18.20 -28.79 -12.47
N ALA A 234 19.38 -28.17 -12.59
CA ALA A 234 19.64 -27.15 -13.59
C ALA A 234 19.54 -27.66 -15.05
N ASP A 235 19.57 -28.99 -15.25
CA ASP A 235 19.60 -29.61 -16.58
C ASP A 235 18.24 -30.21 -17.03
N ASP A 236 17.18 -30.09 -16.22
CA ASP A 236 15.87 -30.70 -16.52
C ASP A 236 14.86 -29.77 -17.21
N ASN A 237 15.21 -28.48 -17.37
CA ASN A 237 14.34 -27.41 -17.90
C ASN A 237 13.01 -27.23 -17.14
N GLN A 238 12.92 -27.66 -15.88
CA GLN A 238 11.78 -27.41 -15.00
C GLN A 238 12.14 -26.34 -13.96
N PRO A 239 11.15 -25.63 -13.40
CA PRO A 239 11.40 -24.77 -12.25
C PRO A 239 11.86 -25.58 -11.04
N ASP A 240 12.91 -25.12 -10.38
CA ASP A 240 13.35 -25.68 -9.10
C ASP A 240 12.20 -25.59 -8.07
N GLN A 241 12.08 -26.64 -7.26
CA GLN A 241 11.19 -26.64 -6.10
C GLN A 241 11.86 -25.89 -4.94
N ALA A 242 11.06 -25.12 -4.19
CA ALA A 242 11.52 -24.48 -2.96
C ALA A 242 11.19 -25.37 -1.73
N GLU A 243 12.02 -25.28 -0.70
CA GLU A 243 11.62 -25.75 0.63
C GLU A 243 10.48 -24.87 1.15
N TYR A 244 9.44 -25.51 1.70
CA TYR A 244 8.29 -24.81 2.26
C TYR A 244 7.70 -25.55 3.44
N ILE A 245 6.93 -24.80 4.23
CA ILE A 245 6.03 -25.30 5.24
C ILE A 245 4.62 -24.85 4.86
N GLU A 246 3.69 -25.79 4.80
CA GLU A 246 2.28 -25.47 4.67
C GLU A 246 1.63 -25.52 6.05
N LEU A 247 0.95 -24.42 6.42
CA LEU A 247 0.12 -24.33 7.60
C LEU A 247 -1.35 -24.42 7.19
N ARG A 248 -2.16 -25.10 7.99
CA ARG A 248 -3.60 -25.19 7.82
C ARG A 248 -4.34 -24.56 8.99
N ASN A 249 -5.28 -23.68 8.68
CA ASN A 249 -6.31 -23.26 9.63
C ASN A 249 -7.30 -24.40 9.83
N THR A 250 -7.42 -24.92 11.06
CA THR A 250 -8.39 -25.99 11.37
C THR A 250 -9.72 -25.46 11.88
N GLN A 251 -9.84 -24.14 12.01
CA GLN A 251 -10.99 -23.45 12.59
C GLN A 251 -12.00 -23.07 11.51
N ASP A 252 -13.25 -22.89 11.95
CA ASP A 252 -14.36 -22.41 11.11
C ASP A 252 -14.44 -20.88 11.06
N TYR A 253 -13.36 -20.18 11.46
CA TYR A 253 -13.23 -18.74 11.42
C TYR A 253 -11.87 -18.33 10.83
N ALA A 254 -11.79 -17.12 10.28
CA ALA A 254 -10.54 -16.59 9.74
C ALA A 254 -9.54 -16.25 10.85
N ILE A 255 -8.25 -16.48 10.61
CA ILE A 255 -7.17 -16.20 11.56
C ILE A 255 -6.24 -15.14 10.98
N SER A 256 -5.92 -14.14 11.80
CA SER A 256 -4.86 -13.17 11.48
C SER A 256 -3.50 -13.83 11.71
N LEU A 257 -2.62 -13.69 10.72
CA LEU A 257 -1.24 -14.20 10.77
C LEU A 257 -0.27 -13.13 11.28
N GLU A 258 -0.77 -11.97 11.72
CA GLU A 258 0.08 -10.89 12.21
C GLU A 258 0.90 -11.31 13.43
N GLY A 259 2.21 -11.09 13.35
CA GLY A 259 3.16 -11.52 14.39
C GLY A 259 3.49 -13.00 14.35
N LEU A 260 3.08 -13.74 13.31
CA LEU A 260 3.54 -15.11 13.07
C LEU A 260 5.04 -15.09 12.76
N PHE A 261 5.79 -15.89 13.50
CA PHE A 261 7.17 -16.26 13.17
C PHE A 261 7.34 -17.74 13.42
N LEU A 262 8.37 -18.32 12.82
CA LEU A 262 8.73 -19.72 13.00
C LEU A 262 10.04 -19.79 13.79
N HIS A 263 10.25 -20.87 14.52
CA HIS A 263 11.54 -21.11 15.17
C HIS A 263 11.80 -22.61 15.31
N ASP A 264 13.06 -22.98 15.46
CA ASP A 264 13.50 -24.35 15.73
C ASP A 264 13.38 -24.73 17.23
N GLU A 265 13.77 -25.96 17.56
CA GLU A 265 13.89 -26.38 18.96
C GLU A 265 14.96 -25.52 19.66
N PRO A 266 14.69 -24.97 20.87
CA PRO A 266 15.69 -24.23 21.62
C PRO A 266 16.95 -25.07 21.87
N ASP A 267 18.11 -24.43 21.82
CA ASP A 267 19.39 -25.08 22.13
C ASP A 267 19.56 -25.37 23.64
N GLU A 268 20.74 -25.88 24.04
CA GLU A 268 21.04 -26.18 25.45
C GLU A 268 21.00 -24.96 26.39
N ASN A 269 21.06 -23.76 25.84
CA ASN A 269 20.96 -22.48 26.55
C ASN A 269 19.54 -21.89 26.49
N GLY A 270 18.64 -22.50 25.72
CA GLY A 270 17.29 -22.00 25.47
C GLY A 270 17.20 -20.96 24.34
N ASP A 271 18.26 -20.79 23.56
CA ASP A 271 18.28 -19.88 22.41
C ASP A 271 17.57 -20.54 21.21
N ILE A 272 16.77 -19.75 20.49
CA ILE A 272 16.04 -20.19 19.29
C ILE A 272 16.55 -19.47 18.05
N ARG A 273 16.53 -20.14 16.90
CA ARG A 273 16.68 -19.51 15.60
C ARG A 273 15.31 -19.13 15.07
N GLU A 274 15.02 -17.84 15.07
CA GLU A 274 13.78 -17.30 14.49
C GLU A 274 13.87 -17.17 12.97
N ILE A 275 12.76 -17.46 12.30
CA ILE A 275 12.52 -17.21 10.88
C ILE A 275 11.31 -16.28 10.81
N GLN A 276 11.56 -15.06 10.35
CA GLN A 276 10.56 -14.00 10.24
C GLN A 276 10.07 -13.93 8.80
N PRO A 277 8.77 -14.11 8.53
CA PRO A 277 8.21 -13.82 7.22
C PRO A 277 8.50 -12.36 6.83
N VAL A 278 8.66 -12.12 5.52
CA VAL A 278 8.91 -10.78 4.95
C VAL A 278 7.91 -9.75 5.45
N SER A 279 6.64 -10.15 5.53
CA SER A 279 5.58 -9.37 6.16
C SER A 279 4.48 -10.31 6.63
N THR A 280 3.99 -10.05 7.83
CA THR A 280 2.75 -10.63 8.34
C THR A 280 1.60 -9.64 8.39
N THR A 281 1.89 -8.36 8.10
CA THR A 281 0.92 -7.25 8.21
C THR A 281 -0.24 -7.50 7.27
N ALA A 282 -1.47 -7.41 7.81
CA ALA A 282 -2.70 -7.67 7.05
C ALA A 282 -2.77 -9.06 6.36
N LYS A 283 -1.91 -10.01 6.74
CA LYS A 283 -1.98 -11.39 6.23
C LYS A 283 -2.91 -12.19 7.14
N TRP A 284 -3.74 -13.01 6.52
CA TRP A 284 -4.75 -13.83 7.18
C TRP A 284 -4.97 -15.13 6.43
N VAL A 285 -5.62 -16.07 7.08
CA VAL A 285 -6.05 -17.33 6.48
C VAL A 285 -7.53 -17.54 6.72
N GLN A 286 -8.25 -17.85 5.64
CA GLN A 286 -9.68 -18.16 5.68
C GLN A 286 -9.98 -19.40 6.52
N PRO A 287 -11.25 -19.59 6.97
CA PRO A 287 -11.68 -20.82 7.62
C PRO A 287 -11.28 -22.06 6.82
N GLN A 288 -10.76 -23.09 7.49
CA GLN A 288 -10.31 -24.34 6.86
C GLN A 288 -9.23 -24.17 5.75
N GLY A 289 -8.65 -22.98 5.60
CA GLY A 289 -7.69 -22.63 4.55
C GLY A 289 -6.25 -23.05 4.84
N HIS A 290 -5.39 -22.84 3.86
CA HIS A 290 -3.95 -23.14 3.94
C HIS A 290 -3.13 -21.88 3.68
N VAL A 291 -1.91 -21.85 4.24
CA VAL A 291 -0.89 -20.82 4.03
C VAL A 291 0.41 -21.52 3.73
N LEU A 292 1.07 -21.11 2.65
CA LEU A 292 2.41 -21.56 2.30
C LEU A 292 3.43 -20.54 2.81
N ILE A 293 4.45 -21.01 3.53
CA ILE A 293 5.63 -20.22 3.90
C ILE A 293 6.82 -20.89 3.24
N HIS A 294 7.50 -20.20 2.33
CA HIS A 294 8.68 -20.71 1.64
C HIS A 294 9.84 -19.73 1.76
N ALA A 295 11.06 -20.26 1.67
CA ALA A 295 12.23 -19.42 1.48
C ALA A 295 12.28 -18.94 0.02
N ASP A 296 12.77 -17.73 -0.19
CA ASP A 296 13.07 -17.20 -1.52
C ASP A 296 14.48 -16.61 -1.48
N GLU A 297 15.22 -16.76 -2.59
CA GLU A 297 16.52 -16.10 -2.77
C GLU A 297 16.37 -14.64 -3.22
N GLY A 298 15.16 -14.25 -3.65
CA GLY A 298 14.84 -12.87 -3.98
C GLY A 298 14.94 -11.94 -2.75
N THR A 299 15.66 -10.83 -2.89
CA THR A 299 15.69 -9.76 -1.87
C THR A 299 14.54 -8.76 -2.02
N ASN A 300 13.78 -8.84 -3.13
CA ASN A 300 12.68 -7.93 -3.45
C ASN A 300 11.37 -8.70 -3.43
N PHE A 301 10.64 -8.57 -2.34
CA PHE A 301 9.28 -9.05 -2.22
C PHE A 301 8.35 -7.87 -2.53
N GLU A 302 7.68 -7.90 -3.69
CA GLU A 302 6.57 -6.96 -3.92
C GLU A 302 5.45 -7.32 -2.93
N GLN A 303 4.98 -6.33 -2.16
CA GLN A 303 4.05 -6.51 -1.02
C GLN A 303 2.60 -6.69 -1.43
#